data_AF-A0A9D4S4Z0-F1
#
_entry.id   AF-A0A9D4S4Z0-F1
#
_cell.length_a   1.000
_cell.length_b   1.000
_cell.length_c   1.000
_cell.angle_alpha   90.00
_cell.angle_beta   90.00
_cell.angle_gamma   90.00
#
_symmetry.space_group_name_H-M   'P 1'
#
loop_
_entity.id
_entity.type
_entity.pdbx_description
1 polymer ?
#
loop_
_entity_poly.entity_id
_entity_poly.type
_entity_poly.pdbx_seq_one_letter_code
_entity_poly.pdbx_strand_id
1 'polypeptide(L)'
;MPYTPLHSKTLCPWEYVHNTDLERFPPVLTIARCKCRKCMNSDHYRCMPVFYAIDVLKKQCIDGAIRWIRKSELISVACTCARPTVHETRRRSIAVLYALENLLSDPIMNLTPDLS
;
A
#
# COMPACT_ATOMS: atom_id res chain seq x y z
N MET A 1 8.69 -22.10 23.92
CA MET A 1 7.77 -21.22 23.16
C MET A 1 8.50 -20.74 21.91
N PRO A 2 8.08 -21.08 20.69
CA PRO A 2 8.73 -20.58 19.48
C PRO A 2 8.45 -19.08 19.31
N TYR A 3 9.52 -18.28 19.11
CA TYR A 3 9.40 -16.87 18.78
C TYR A 3 8.65 -16.72 17.46
N THR A 4 7.58 -15.94 17.48
CA THR A 4 6.78 -15.64 16.29
C THR A 4 6.90 -14.15 16.04
N PRO A 5 7.41 -13.73 14.86
CA PRO A 5 7.63 -12.32 14.59
C PRO A 5 6.35 -11.48 14.68
N LEU A 6 6.47 -10.25 15.17
CA LEU A 6 5.30 -9.36 15.30
C LEU A 6 4.62 -9.11 13.94
N HIS A 7 5.39 -8.94 12.87
CA HIS A 7 4.90 -8.64 11.52
C HIS A 7 3.96 -9.72 10.94
N SER A 8 3.97 -10.95 11.48
CA SER A 8 3.07 -12.03 11.06
C SER A 8 1.82 -12.16 11.94
N LYS A 9 1.73 -11.41 13.05
CA LYS A 9 0.67 -11.51 14.06
C LYS A 9 -0.22 -10.28 14.15
N THR A 10 0.09 -9.21 13.43
CA THR A 10 -0.73 -8.00 13.44
C THR A 10 -1.98 -8.16 12.59
N LEU A 11 -2.97 -7.28 12.78
CA LEU A 11 -4.15 -7.21 11.90
C LEU A 11 -3.81 -6.75 10.47
N CYS A 12 -2.60 -6.23 10.27
CA CYS A 12 -2.09 -5.78 8.98
C CYS A 12 -0.69 -6.36 8.77
N PRO A 13 -0.58 -7.65 8.48
CA PRO A 13 0.72 -8.30 8.36
C PRO A 13 1.55 -7.68 7.24
N TRP A 14 2.87 -7.65 7.43
CA TRP A 14 3.82 -7.16 6.44
C TRP A 14 4.99 -8.13 6.27
N GLU A 15 5.68 -7.98 5.16
CA GLU A 15 6.98 -8.61 4.90
C GLU A 15 8.06 -7.54 4.84
N TYR A 16 9.29 -7.91 5.15
CA TYR A 16 10.45 -7.07 4.94
C TYR A 16 11.06 -7.34 3.57
N VAL A 17 11.33 -6.28 2.83
CA VAL A 17 11.94 -6.34 1.51
C VAL A 17 13.12 -5.38 1.42
N HIS A 18 14.08 -5.70 0.56
CA HIS A 18 15.27 -4.88 0.37
C HIS A 18 15.01 -3.82 -0.70
N ASN A 19 15.18 -2.56 -0.31
CA ASN A 19 15.24 -1.41 -1.20
C ASN A 19 16.71 -1.06 -1.45
N THR A 20 17.18 -1.36 -2.66
CA THR A 20 18.60 -1.20 -3.04
C THR A 20 18.78 0.02 -3.93
N ASP A 21 19.74 0.87 -3.57
CA ASP A 21 20.16 2.08 -4.29
C ASP A 21 21.69 2.20 -4.19
N LEU A 22 22.41 1.93 -5.29
CA LEU A 22 23.88 1.93 -5.31
C LEU A 22 24.49 3.34 -5.23
N GLU A 23 23.66 4.36 -5.43
CA GLU A 23 24.05 5.77 -5.33
C GLU A 23 23.74 6.36 -3.95
N ARG A 24 23.37 5.50 -2.98
CA ARG A 24 23.03 5.86 -1.61
C ARG A 24 23.85 5.09 -0.58
N PHE A 25 24.09 5.71 0.58
CA PHE A 25 24.56 5.03 1.79
C PHE A 25 23.51 5.18 2.92
N PRO A 26 23.07 4.07 3.56
CA PRO A 26 23.40 2.69 3.19
C PRO A 26 22.73 2.30 1.85
N PRO A 27 23.38 1.42 1.06
CA PRO A 27 22.88 1.04 -0.26
C PRO A 27 21.64 0.15 -0.17
N VAL A 28 21.50 -0.62 0.91
CA VAL A 28 20.33 -1.47 1.14
C VAL A 28 19.59 -0.98 2.37
N LEU A 29 18.31 -0.66 2.18
CA LEU A 29 17.36 -0.38 3.25
C LEU A 29 16.35 -1.51 3.34
N THR A 30 16.06 -1.97 4.55
CA THR A 30 15.00 -2.95 4.77
C THR A 30 13.69 -2.22 5.05
N ILE A 31 12.71 -2.39 4.17
CA ILE A 31 11.42 -1.69 4.24
C ILE A 31 10.27 -2.69 4.41
N ALA A 32 9.20 -2.25 5.06
CA ALA A 32 7.98 -3.03 5.24
C ALA A 32 7.04 -2.90 4.05
N ARG A 33 6.54 -4.03 3.53
CA ARG A 33 5.48 -4.07 2.52
C ARG A 33 4.26 -4.80 3.08
N CYS A 34 3.11 -4.13 3.06
CA CYS A 34 1.87 -4.72 3.57
C CYS A 34 1.44 -5.91 2.69
N LYS A 35 1.11 -7.04 3.31
CA LYS A 35 0.68 -8.26 2.58
C LYS A 35 -0.79 -8.19 2.14
N CYS A 36 -1.57 -7.32 2.76
CA CYS A 36 -3.00 -7.19 2.52
C CYS A 36 -3.38 -5.72 2.36
N ARG A 37 -4.48 -5.46 1.62
CA ARG A 37 -5.07 -4.10 1.50
C ARG A 37 -6.05 -3.78 2.63
N LYS A 38 -6.79 -4.79 3.09
CA LYS A 38 -7.77 -4.68 4.19
C LYS A 38 -7.17 -5.27 5.46
N CYS A 39 -7.63 -4.80 6.61
CA CYS A 39 -7.24 -5.41 7.88
C CYS A 39 -7.87 -6.80 8.02
N MET A 40 -7.16 -7.70 8.67
CA MET A 40 -7.74 -8.98 9.10
C MET A 40 -8.97 -8.72 9.97
N ASN A 41 -10.06 -9.43 9.70
CA ASN A 41 -11.34 -9.33 10.40
C ASN A 41 -12.01 -7.94 10.32
N SER A 42 -11.64 -7.08 9.36
CA SER A 42 -12.40 -5.85 9.09
C SER A 42 -12.30 -5.34 7.66
N ASP A 43 -13.46 -5.14 7.02
CA ASP A 43 -13.57 -4.57 5.67
C ASP A 43 -13.62 -3.03 5.64
N HIS A 44 -13.82 -2.41 6.81
CA HIS A 44 -13.96 -0.96 6.94
C HIS A 44 -12.62 -0.25 7.02
N TYR A 45 -11.59 -0.93 7.52
CA TYR A 45 -10.25 -0.37 7.68
C TYR A 45 -9.30 -0.87 6.57
N ARG A 46 -8.22 -0.12 6.39
CA ARG A 46 -7.17 -0.41 5.39
C ARG A 46 -5.84 -0.63 6.07
N CYS A 47 -5.06 -1.55 5.51
CA CYS A 47 -3.66 -1.67 5.88
C CYS A 47 -2.87 -0.60 5.16
N MET A 48 -2.20 0.23 5.94
CA MET A 48 -1.42 1.36 5.47
C MET A 48 0.02 1.23 5.98
N PRO A 49 1.03 1.54 5.15
CA PRO A 49 2.41 1.57 5.60
C PRO A 49 2.62 2.70 6.62
N VAL A 50 3.41 2.43 7.65
CA VAL A 50 3.90 3.43 8.60
C VAL A 50 5.24 3.94 8.10
N PHE A 51 5.31 5.22 7.75
CA PHE A 51 6.52 5.84 7.23
C PHE A 51 7.36 6.46 8.36
N TYR A 52 8.68 6.34 8.22
CA TYR A 52 9.67 7.00 9.06
C TYR A 52 10.70 7.70 8.17
N ALA A 53 11.07 8.92 8.54
CA ALA A 53 12.09 9.69 7.83
C ALA A 53 13.47 9.29 8.35
N ILE A 54 14.36 8.89 7.45
CA ILE A 54 15.75 8.58 7.76
C ILE A 54 16.68 9.52 7.02
N ASP A 55 17.85 9.78 7.60
CA ASP A 55 18.94 10.45 6.91
C ASP A 55 19.76 9.44 6.10
N VAL A 56 19.99 9.75 4.84
CA VAL A 56 20.83 8.96 3.93
C VAL A 56 21.85 9.88 3.26
N LEU A 57 22.95 9.32 2.78
CA LEU A 57 23.87 10.04 1.91
C LEU A 57 23.60 9.62 0.47
N LYS A 58 23.47 10.58 -0.45
CA LYS A 58 23.40 10.30 -1.89
C LYS A 58 24.60 10.87 -2.62
N LYS A 59 25.09 10.14 -3.60
CA LYS A 59 26.07 10.65 -4.55
C LYS A 59 25.40 11.70 -5.43
N GLN A 60 26.11 12.79 -5.64
CA GLN A 60 25.74 13.82 -6.59
C GLN A 60 27.00 14.29 -7.31
N CYS A 61 26.95 14.38 -8.64
CA CYS A 61 28.01 15.01 -9.41
C CYS A 61 27.84 16.52 -9.36
N ILE A 62 28.79 17.22 -8.76
CA ILE A 62 28.82 18.68 -8.62
C ILE A 62 30.18 19.14 -9.11
N ASP A 63 30.19 19.98 -10.16
CA ASP A 63 31.42 20.51 -10.79
C ASP A 63 32.39 19.40 -11.25
N GLY A 64 31.86 18.31 -11.80
CA GLY A 64 32.66 17.17 -12.28
C GLY A 64 33.20 16.25 -11.17
N ALA A 65 32.88 16.52 -9.90
CA ALA A 65 33.29 15.70 -8.76
C ALA A 65 32.08 15.03 -8.08
N ILE A 66 32.23 13.77 -7.68
CA ILE A 66 31.22 13.06 -6.88
C ILE A 66 31.30 13.56 -5.43
N ARG A 67 30.18 14.06 -4.93
CA ARG A 67 30.01 14.47 -3.53
C ARG A 67 28.88 13.69 -2.87
N TRP A 68 29.04 13.41 -1.59
CA TRP A 68 27.99 12.80 -0.76
C TRP A 68 27.16 13.89 -0.10
N ILE A 69 25.87 13.91 -0.39
CA ILE A 69 24.94 14.91 0.13
C ILE A 69 23.94 14.22 1.04
N ARG A 70 23.73 14.77 2.24
CA ARG A 70 22.69 14.31 3.15
C ARG A 70 21.31 14.61 2.56
N LYS A 71 20.44 13.60 2.55
CA LYS A 71 19.04 13.69 2.13
C LYS A 71 18.18 12.97 3.15
N SER A 72 16.94 13.44 3.32
CA SER A 72 15.93 12.72 4.09
C SER A 72 15.10 11.85 3.14
N GLU A 73 14.93 10.58 3.48
CA GLU A 73 14.08 9.64 2.76
C GLU A 73 13.02 9.03 3.67
N LEU A 74 11.80 8.88 3.15
CA LEU A 74 10.73 8.17 3.83
C LEU A 74 10.81 6.67 3.52
N ILE A 75 10.96 5.86 4.55
CA ILE A 75 10.88 4.40 4.45
C ILE A 75 9.66 3.88 5.21
N SER A 76 9.05 2.81 4.71
CA SER A 76 8.03 2.09 5.46
C SER A 76 8.70 1.15 6.47
N VAL A 77 8.35 1.25 7.74
CA VAL A 77 8.95 0.42 8.81
C VAL A 77 8.01 -0.68 9.32
N ALA A 78 6.71 -0.50 9.11
CA ALA A 78 5.66 -1.44 9.47
C ALA A 78 4.40 -1.20 8.63
N CYS A 79 3.36 -1.99 8.87
CA CYS A 79 2.00 -1.71 8.42
C CYS A 79 1.05 -1.64 9.62
N THR A 80 0.04 -0.78 9.52
CA THR A 80 -0.97 -0.60 10.55
C THR A 80 -2.38 -0.61 9.96
N CYS A 81 -3.36 -0.93 10.79
CA CYS A 81 -4.76 -0.87 10.44
C CYS A 81 -5.28 0.55 10.71
N ALA A 82 -5.64 1.28 9.65
CA ALA A 82 -6.05 2.67 9.73
C ALA A 82 -7.42 2.90 9.09
N ARG A 83 -8.11 3.95 9.55
CA ARG A 83 -9.36 4.42 8.91
C ARG A 83 -9.03 4.92 7.50
N PRO A 84 -9.87 4.62 6.49
CA PRO A 84 -9.72 5.22 5.18
C PRO A 84 -9.84 6.74 5.29
N THR A 85 -9.05 7.45 4.49
CA THR A 85 -9.15 8.91 4.41
C THR A 85 -10.49 9.31 3.78
N VAL A 86 -10.96 10.53 4.05
CA VAL A 86 -12.22 11.06 3.49
C VAL A 86 -12.28 10.93 1.96
N HIS A 87 -11.14 11.10 1.28
CA HIS A 87 -11.03 10.93 -0.17
C HIS A 87 -11.27 9.49 -0.65
N GLU A 88 -10.75 8.49 0.07
CA GLU A 88 -10.97 7.07 -0.30
C GLU A 88 -12.43 6.67 -0.05
N THR A 89 -13.03 7.16 1.03
CA THR A 89 -14.45 6.97 1.32
C THR A 89 -15.33 7.55 0.20
N ARG A 90 -15.06 8.78 -0.25
CA ARG A 90 -15.80 9.43 -1.34
C ARG A 90 -15.72 8.66 -2.66
N ARG A 91 -14.53 8.14 -3.01
CA ARG A 91 -14.37 7.28 -4.21
C ARG A 91 -15.17 5.99 -4.11
N ARG A 92 -15.21 5.34 -2.95
CA ARG A 92 -16.07 4.16 -2.74
C ARG A 92 -17.54 4.53 -2.90
N SER A 93 -18.00 5.63 -2.31
CA SER A 93 -19.39 6.09 -2.47
C SER A 93 -19.75 6.32 -3.93
N ILE A 94 -18.88 6.98 -4.70
CA ILE A 94 -19.08 7.20 -6.14
C ILE A 94 -19.11 5.87 -6.91
N ALA A 95 -18.18 4.96 -6.64
CA ALA A 95 -18.16 3.65 -7.28
C ALA A 95 -19.41 2.81 -6.95
N VAL A 96 -19.92 2.90 -5.72
CA VAL A 96 -21.19 2.28 -5.32
C VAL A 96 -22.37 2.92 -6.05
N LEU A 97 -22.41 4.25 -6.17
CA LEU A 97 -23.45 4.94 -6.93
C LEU A 97 -23.44 4.50 -8.39
N TYR A 98 -22.28 4.45 -9.05
CA TYR A 98 -22.17 3.95 -10.42
C TYR A 98 -22.54 2.47 -10.55
N ALA A 99 -22.16 1.63 -9.59
CA ALA A 99 -22.57 0.22 -9.59
C ALA A 99 -24.08 0.05 -9.43
N LEU A 100 -24.72 0.85 -8.57
CA LEU A 100 -26.17 0.89 -8.42
C LEU A 100 -26.87 1.43 -9.67
N GLU A 101 -26.32 2.49 -10.28
CA GLU A 101 -26.85 3.07 -11.51
C GLU A 101 -26.80 2.06 -12.67
N ASN A 102 -25.72 1.28 -12.78
CA ASN A 102 -25.63 0.20 -13.76
C ASN A 102 -26.60 -0.96 -13.47
N LEU A 103 -26.75 -1.37 -12.19
CA LEU A 103 -27.73 -2.41 -11.79
C LEU A 103 -29.19 -1.99 -12.02
N LEU A 104 -29.50 -0.69 -11.97
CA LEU A 104 -30.83 -0.16 -12.28
C LEU A 104 -31.04 0.03 -13.78
N SER A 105 -29.97 -0.01 -14.57
CA SER A 105 -29.98 0.17 -16.03
C SER A 105 -29.94 -1.14 -16.81
N ASP A 106 -29.78 -2.29 -16.14
CA ASP A 106 -29.78 -3.61 -16.78
C ASP A 106 -31.19 -3.93 -17.33
N PRO A 107 -31.39 -3.98 -18.66
CA PRO A 107 -32.64 -4.48 -19.20
C PRO A 107 -32.66 -6.00 -18.99
N ILE A 108 -33.67 -6.48 -18.26
CA ILE A 108 -33.98 -7.90 -18.10
C ILE A 108 -33.88 -8.57 -19.47
N MET A 109 -32.92 -9.49 -19.65
CA MET A 109 -32.83 -10.32 -20.84
C MET A 109 -34.16 -11.06 -21.01
N ASN A 110 -34.85 -10.76 -22.12
CA ASN A 110 -35.98 -11.54 -22.62
C ASN A 110 -35.57 -13.01 -22.74
N LEU A 111 -36.13 -13.85 -21.87
CA LEU A 111 -36.20 -15.30 -22.07
C LEU A 111 -37.43 -15.60 -22.93
N THR A 112 -37.25 -15.73 -24.24
CA THR A 112 -38.17 -16.53 -25.07
C THR A 112 -37.64 -17.97 -25.11
N PRO A 113 -38.41 -18.99 -24.74
CA PRO A 113 -38.02 -20.36 -25.00
C PRO A 113 -38.37 -20.69 -26.45
N ASP A 114 -37.34 -21.06 -27.21
CA ASP A 114 -37.47 -21.71 -28.51
C ASP A 114 -37.83 -23.18 -28.24
N LEU A 115 -39.06 -23.59 -28.55
CA LEU A 115 -39.41 -24.99 -28.73
C LEU A 115 -40.45 -25.12 -29.84
N SER A 116 -39.97 -25.76 -30.91
CA SER A 116 -40.72 -26.47 -31.96
C SER A 116 -41.86 -27.34 -31.43
#